data_AF-A0A3S0D0Z2-F1
#
_entry.id   AF-A0A3S0D0Z2-F1
#
_cell.length_a   1.000
_cell.length_b   1.000
_cell.length_c   1.000
_cell.angle_alpha   90.00
_cell.angle_beta   90.00
_cell.angle_gamma   90.00
#
_symmetry.space_group_name_H-M   'P 1'
#
loop_
_entity.id
_entity.type
_entity.pdbx_description
1 polymer ?
#
loop_
_entity_poly.entity_id
_entity_poly.type
_entity_poly.pdbx_seq_one_letter_code
_entity_poly.pdbx_strand_id
1 'polypeptide(L)'
;MGFSQKVKDIYSGYTNYLKADELPEYIKEQVLYRMELCKDCASKPFCPYCGCVSPVLFFSATKTDKLGKWGPMVPEAEWNKFKSTPEYINLMNQIDETNRQSNTGPGDEGDSRTEQQSEGDAIPSTSGPQD
;
A
#
# COMPACT_ATOMS: atom_id res chain seq x y z
N MET A 1 -1.16 -32.56 -13.29
CA MET A 1 -0.77 -32.28 -11.88
C MET A 1 -1.11 -30.82 -11.51
N GLY A 2 -2.39 -30.44 -11.30
CA GLY A 2 -2.78 -29.01 -11.32
C GLY A 2 -3.51 -28.43 -10.09
N PHE A 3 -4.09 -29.27 -9.24
CA PHE A 3 -4.94 -28.79 -8.14
C PHE A 3 -4.17 -28.62 -6.83
N SER A 4 -3.26 -29.55 -6.52
CA SER A 4 -2.53 -29.56 -5.24
C SER A 4 -1.57 -28.37 -5.08
N GLN A 5 -0.87 -27.94 -6.14
CA GLN A 5 0.12 -26.86 -6.02
C GLN A 5 -0.55 -25.49 -5.77
N LYS A 6 -1.65 -25.19 -6.46
CA LYS A 6 -2.40 -23.95 -6.24
C LYS A 6 -2.90 -23.84 -4.80
N VAL A 7 -3.38 -24.94 -4.23
CA VAL A 7 -3.81 -24.99 -2.84
C VAL A 7 -2.63 -24.74 -1.90
N LYS A 8 -1.48 -25.38 -2.12
CA LYS A 8 -0.25 -25.15 -1.33
C LYS A 8 0.22 -23.69 -1.38
N ASP A 9 0.18 -23.07 -2.56
CA ASP A 9 0.59 -21.68 -2.75
C ASP A 9 -0.31 -20.72 -1.97
N ILE A 10 -1.62 -20.98 -1.97
CA ILE A 10 -2.61 -20.21 -1.20
C ILE A 10 -2.38 -20.38 0.30
N TYR A 11 -2.30 -21.63 0.79
CA TYR A 11 -2.10 -21.90 2.22
C TYR A 11 -0.78 -21.34 2.75
N SER A 12 0.32 -21.49 2.00
CA SER A 12 1.61 -20.93 2.39
C SER A 12 1.59 -19.40 2.41
N GLY A 13 0.97 -18.77 1.40
CA GLY A 13 0.76 -17.33 1.38
C GLY A 13 -0.03 -16.84 2.60
N TYR A 14 -1.14 -17.51 2.95
CA TYR A 14 -1.96 -17.12 4.09
C TYR A 14 -1.21 -17.28 5.41
N THR A 15 -0.49 -18.38 5.58
CA THR A 15 0.29 -18.64 6.79
C THR A 15 1.37 -17.57 6.99
N ASN A 16 2.08 -17.22 5.92
CA ASN A 16 3.11 -16.19 5.96
C ASN A 16 2.50 -14.80 6.19
N TYR A 17 1.38 -14.49 5.55
CA TYR A 17 0.68 -13.21 5.74
C TYR A 17 0.22 -13.02 7.19
N LEU A 18 -0.34 -14.06 7.81
CA LEU A 18 -0.78 -14.02 9.21
C LEU A 18 0.38 -13.89 10.22
N LYS A 19 1.61 -14.20 9.79
CA LYS A 19 2.83 -14.11 10.60
C LYS A 19 3.82 -13.10 10.03
N ALA A 20 3.32 -12.09 9.30
CA ALA A 20 4.17 -11.17 8.56
C ALA A 20 5.25 -10.52 9.44
N ASP A 21 4.92 -10.21 10.70
CA ASP A 21 5.86 -9.60 11.65
C ASP A 21 7.03 -10.52 12.03
N GLU A 22 6.80 -11.83 12.05
CA GLU A 22 7.79 -12.86 12.40
C GLU A 22 8.65 -13.30 11.21
N LEU A 23 8.34 -12.84 9.99
CA LEU A 23 9.08 -13.24 8.80
C LEU A 23 10.50 -12.64 8.78
N PRO A 24 11.48 -13.38 8.22
CA PRO A 24 12.80 -12.83 7.97
C PRO A 24 12.75 -11.57 7.10
N GLU A 25 13.67 -10.64 7.35
CA GLU A 25 13.67 -9.32 6.70
C GLU A 25 13.75 -9.43 5.16
N TYR A 26 14.60 -10.32 4.64
CA TYR A 26 14.74 -10.53 3.20
C TYR A 26 13.44 -11.05 2.52
N ILE A 27 12.54 -11.70 3.28
CA ILE A 27 11.23 -12.11 2.78
C ILE A 27 10.28 -10.91 2.76
N LYS A 28 10.29 -10.08 3.80
CA LYS A 28 9.50 -8.84 3.86
C LYS A 28 9.87 -7.90 2.71
N GLU A 29 11.18 -7.70 2.48
CA GLU A 29 11.68 -6.91 1.35
C GLU A 29 11.19 -7.45 0.00
N GLN A 30 11.24 -8.78 -0.21
CA GLN A 30 10.73 -9.39 -1.43
C GLN A 30 9.21 -9.21 -1.61
N VAL A 31 8.44 -9.29 -0.52
CA VAL A 31 6.99 -9.01 -0.57
C VAL A 31 6.74 -7.58 -1.03
N LEU A 32 7.43 -6.60 -0.42
CA LEU A 32 7.30 -5.18 -0.79
C LEU A 32 7.70 -4.95 -2.25
N TYR A 33 8.82 -5.54 -2.68
CA TYR A 33 9.26 -5.48 -4.07
C TYR A 33 8.19 -6.01 -5.04
N ARG A 34 7.57 -7.16 -4.75
CA ARG A 34 6.49 -7.72 -5.58
C ARG A 34 5.23 -6.85 -5.59
N MET A 35 4.88 -6.27 -4.44
CA MET A 35 3.74 -5.35 -4.33
C MET A 35 3.96 -4.11 -5.18
N GLU A 36 5.17 -3.56 -5.18
CA GLU A 36 5.51 -2.39 -5.97
C GLU A 36 5.46 -2.67 -7.48
N LEU A 37 5.94 -3.84 -7.91
CA LEU A 37 5.84 -4.24 -9.33
C LEU A 37 4.39 -4.44 -9.80
N CYS A 38 3.45 -4.69 -8.88
CA CYS A 38 2.02 -4.75 -9.20
C CYS A 38 1.16 -3.89 -8.25
N LYS A 39 1.35 -2.57 -8.27
CA LYS A 39 0.52 -1.61 -7.50
C LYS A 39 -0.99 -1.83 -7.68
N ASP A 40 -1.43 -2.14 -8.90
CA ASP A 40 -2.84 -2.42 -9.20
C ASP A 40 -3.33 -3.69 -8.48
N CYS A 41 -2.45 -4.69 -8.35
CA CYS A 41 -2.74 -5.88 -7.57
C CYS A 41 -2.75 -5.56 -6.07
N ALA A 42 -1.85 -4.71 -5.58
CA ALA A 42 -1.72 -4.40 -4.17
C ALA A 42 -2.89 -3.56 -3.63
N SER A 43 -3.45 -2.67 -4.45
CA SER A 43 -4.55 -1.76 -4.07
C SER A 43 -5.95 -2.40 -4.10
N LYS A 44 -6.08 -3.62 -4.63
CA LYS A 44 -7.37 -4.31 -4.81
C LYS A 44 -7.33 -5.69 -4.16
N PRO A 45 -8.46 -6.19 -3.62
CA PRO A 45 -8.51 -7.55 -3.07
C PRO A 45 -8.29 -8.63 -4.15
N PHE A 46 -8.56 -8.28 -5.41
CA PHE A 46 -8.36 -9.13 -6.58
C PHE A 46 -7.81 -8.32 -7.75
N CYS A 47 -6.75 -8.82 -8.40
CA CYS A 47 -6.22 -8.18 -9.59
C CYS A 47 -7.06 -8.56 -10.83
N PRO A 48 -7.65 -7.58 -11.57
CA PRO A 48 -8.45 -7.88 -12.75
C PRO A 48 -7.64 -8.44 -13.93
N TYR A 49 -6.32 -8.23 -13.94
CA TYR A 49 -5.44 -8.65 -15.04
C TYR A 49 -4.93 -10.08 -14.88
N CYS A 50 -4.42 -10.43 -13.68
CA CYS A 50 -3.83 -11.73 -13.42
C CYS A 50 -4.72 -12.67 -12.59
N GLY A 51 -5.79 -12.15 -11.96
CA GLY A 51 -6.71 -12.91 -11.13
C GLY A 51 -6.14 -13.34 -9.78
N CYS A 52 -5.11 -12.66 -9.31
CA CYS A 52 -4.46 -12.92 -8.04
C CYS A 52 -5.26 -12.37 -6.86
N VAL A 53 -5.23 -13.09 -5.73
CA VAL A 53 -5.81 -12.66 -4.45
C VAL A 53 -4.73 -11.96 -3.63
N SER A 54 -4.92 -10.67 -3.37
CA SER A 54 -3.97 -9.84 -2.61
C SER A 54 -4.46 -9.65 -1.17
N PRO A 55 -3.56 -9.40 -0.20
CA PRO A 55 -2.10 -9.33 -0.31
C PRO A 55 -1.39 -10.70 -0.21
N VAL A 56 -2.15 -11.73 0.19
CA VAL A 56 -1.69 -13.07 0.54
C VAL A 56 -0.74 -13.68 -0.50
N LEU A 57 -1.02 -13.46 -1.78
CA LEU A 57 -0.26 -14.10 -2.85
C LEU A 57 1.18 -13.56 -2.99
N PHE A 58 1.45 -12.33 -2.53
CA PHE A 58 2.81 -11.80 -2.51
C PHE A 58 3.71 -12.54 -1.53
N PHE A 59 3.13 -13.17 -0.51
CA PHE A 59 3.83 -13.98 0.50
C PHE A 59 4.08 -15.43 0.08
N SER A 60 3.58 -15.85 -1.09
CA SER A 60 3.75 -17.21 -1.57
C SER A 60 5.20 -17.46 -2.04
N ALA A 61 5.81 -18.54 -1.54
CA ALA A 61 7.21 -18.86 -1.86
C ALA A 61 7.42 -19.27 -3.32
N THR A 62 6.46 -19.99 -3.91
CA THR A 62 6.60 -20.65 -5.22
C THR A 62 5.86 -19.93 -6.33
N LYS A 63 5.06 -18.91 -6.00
CA LYS A 63 4.20 -18.26 -6.99
C LYS A 63 5.00 -17.35 -7.91
N THR A 64 4.52 -17.27 -9.15
CA THR A 64 4.93 -16.30 -10.17
C THR A 64 3.68 -15.55 -10.63
N ASP A 65 3.85 -14.27 -10.93
CA ASP A 65 2.80 -13.48 -11.57
C ASP A 65 2.47 -13.99 -12.97
N LYS A 66 1.22 -13.84 -13.39
CA LYS A 66 0.77 -14.24 -14.73
C LYS A 66 1.39 -13.37 -15.84
N LEU A 67 1.70 -12.12 -15.55
CA LEU A 67 2.34 -11.19 -16.49
C LEU A 67 3.87 -11.25 -16.41
N GLY A 68 4.44 -12.15 -15.59
CA GLY A 68 5.89 -12.34 -15.49
C GLY A 68 6.64 -11.18 -14.84
N LYS A 69 5.95 -10.29 -14.12
CA LYS A 69 6.60 -9.16 -13.44
C LYS A 69 7.49 -9.60 -12.29
N TRP A 70 7.11 -10.66 -11.58
CA TRP A 70 7.85 -11.21 -10.46
C TRP A 70 7.72 -12.73 -10.39
N GLY A 71 8.74 -13.38 -9.82
CA GLY A 71 8.87 -14.83 -9.72
C GLY A 71 8.94 -15.35 -8.28
N PRO A 72 9.30 -16.64 -8.09
CA PRO A 72 9.38 -17.30 -6.78
C PRO A 72 10.30 -16.57 -5.81
N MET A 73 10.12 -16.83 -4.51
CA MET A 73 10.94 -16.24 -3.45
C MET A 73 12.32 -16.86 -3.56
N VAL A 74 13.35 -16.04 -3.46
CA VAL A 74 14.74 -16.49 -3.52
C VAL A 74 15.34 -16.50 -2.11
N PRO A 75 16.35 -17.36 -1.85
CA PRO A 75 17.12 -17.33 -0.63
C PRO A 75 17.79 -15.97 -0.41
N GLU A 76 18.09 -15.65 0.85
CA GLU A 76 18.72 -14.37 1.24
C GLU A 76 20.00 -14.06 0.45
N ALA A 77 20.87 -15.05 0.25
CA ALA A 77 22.12 -14.87 -0.49
C ALA A 77 21.88 -14.48 -1.96
N GLU A 78 20.82 -14.98 -2.58
CA GLU A 78 20.42 -14.62 -3.95
C GLU A 78 19.72 -13.27 -3.96
N TRP A 79 18.87 -13.00 -2.97
CA TRP A 79 18.22 -11.70 -2.81
C TRP A 79 19.22 -10.56 -2.67
N ASN A 80 20.25 -10.73 -1.84
CA ASN A 80 21.29 -9.74 -1.66
C ASN A 80 22.09 -9.46 -2.94
N LYS A 81 22.30 -10.49 -3.79
CA LYS A 81 22.88 -10.29 -5.12
C LYS A 81 21.94 -9.52 -6.03
N PHE A 82 20.64 -9.85 -6.00
CA PHE A 82 19.62 -9.18 -6.79
C PHE A 82 19.49 -7.69 -6.46
N LYS A 83 19.61 -7.30 -5.19
CA LYS A 83 19.57 -5.89 -4.77
C LYS A 83 20.66 -5.01 -5.41
N SER A 84 21.72 -5.62 -5.92
CA SER A 84 22.81 -4.92 -6.61
C SER A 84 22.57 -4.77 -8.13
N THR A 85 21.47 -5.27 -8.67
CA THR A 85 21.19 -5.18 -10.11
C THR A 85 20.57 -3.82 -10.47
N PRO A 86 20.75 -3.36 -11.73
CA PRO A 86 20.14 -2.12 -12.20
C PRO A 86 18.62 -2.10 -12.07
N GLU A 87 17.96 -3.24 -12.25
CA GLU A 87 16.50 -3.35 -12.17
C GLU A 87 15.98 -2.98 -10.77
N TYR A 88 16.62 -3.49 -9.72
CA TYR A 88 16.24 -3.17 -8.34
C TYR A 88 16.54 -1.70 -8.00
N ILE A 89 17.74 -1.23 -8.33
CA ILE A 89 18.18 0.14 -8.06
C ILE A 89 17.26 1.15 -8.75
N ASN A 90 16.91 0.91 -10.01
CA ASN A 90 16.03 1.79 -10.76
C ASN A 90 14.63 1.85 -10.14
N LEU A 91 14.09 0.72 -9.66
CA LEU A 91 12.80 0.71 -8.97
C LEU A 91 12.84 1.54 -7.69
N MET A 92 13.86 1.36 -6.85
CA MET A 92 13.99 2.11 -5.59
C MET A 92 14.13 3.62 -5.84
N ASN A 93 14.91 4.02 -6.85
CA ASN A 93 15.01 5.43 -7.23
C ASN A 93 13.66 6.01 -7.68
N GLN A 94 12.83 5.24 -8.39
CA GLN A 94 11.49 5.69 -8.80
C GLN A 94 10.54 5.86 -7.61
N ILE A 95 10.61 4.97 -6.63
CA ILE A 95 9.84 5.06 -5.39
C ILE A 95 10.23 6.34 -4.64
N ASP A 96 11.53 6.58 -4.45
CA ASP A 96 12.04 7.75 -3.73
C ASP A 96 11.58 9.05 -4.38
N GLU A 97 11.66 9.13 -5.72
CA GLU A 97 11.22 10.33 -6.44
C GLU A 97 9.69 10.53 -6.34
N THR A 98 8.91 9.45 -6.41
CA THR A 98 7.45 9.50 -6.21
C THR A 98 7.09 10.01 -4.81
N ASN A 99 7.83 9.59 -3.78
CA ASN A 99 7.63 10.02 -2.39
C ASN A 99 8.04 11.48 -2.16
N ARG A 100 9.01 12.00 -2.91
CA ARG A 100 9.38 13.42 -2.84
C ARG A 100 8.31 14.31 -3.46
N GLN A 101 7.79 13.94 -4.63
CA GLN A 101 6.78 14.72 -5.35
C GLN A 101 5.41 14.74 -4.65
N SER A 102 5.08 13.70 -3.89
CA SER A 102 3.85 13.64 -3.10
C SER A 102 3.90 14.47 -1.80
N ASN A 103 5.10 14.86 -1.34
CA ASN A 103 5.28 15.73 -0.16
C ASN A 103 5.32 17.22 -0.49
N THR A 104 5.28 17.62 -1.77
CA THR A 104 5.08 19.00 -2.20
C THR A 104 3.60 19.25 -2.50
N GLY A 105 2.74 19.11 -1.49
CA GLY A 105 1.37 19.63 -1.52
C GLY A 105 1.35 21.10 -1.08
N PRO A 106 0.45 21.95 -1.62
CA PRO A 106 0.40 23.37 -1.31
C PRO A 106 0.15 23.56 0.19
N GLY A 107 1.11 24.18 0.88
CA GLY A 107 0.93 24.60 2.25
C GLY A 107 -0.29 25.50 2.37
N ASP A 108 -1.05 25.29 3.45
CA ASP A 108 -2.00 26.23 4.02
C ASP A 108 -1.57 27.69 3.78
N GLU A 109 -2.18 28.37 2.82
CA GLU A 109 -2.27 29.82 2.87
C GLU A 109 -3.40 30.15 3.84
N GLY A 110 -2.99 30.47 5.05
CA GLY A 110 -3.85 30.95 6.11
C GLY A 110 -4.65 32.18 5.70
N ASP A 111 -5.90 32.15 6.14
CA ASP A 111 -6.56 33.24 6.86
C ASP A 111 -6.12 34.67 6.47
N SER A 112 -6.89 35.27 5.57
CA SER A 112 -7.04 36.73 5.51
C SER A 112 -8.51 37.08 5.73
N ARG A 113 -8.89 37.04 7.00
CA ARG A 113 -9.88 37.92 7.63
C ARG A 113 -9.99 39.27 6.89
N THR A 114 -11.11 39.49 6.22
CA THR A 114 -11.58 40.84 5.85
C THR A 114 -12.92 41.06 6.53
N GLU A 115 -12.92 42.01 7.47
CA GLU A 115 -14.11 42.61 8.08
C GLU A 115 -15.05 43.16 7.00
N GLN A 116 -16.36 42.94 7.15
CA GLN A 116 -17.38 43.91 6.77
C GLN A 116 -18.69 43.68 7.53
N GLN A 117 -19.15 44.76 8.17
CA GLN A 117 -20.35 44.92 9.01
C GLN A 117 -21.65 44.95 8.20
N SER A 118 -22.77 44.55 8.83
CA SER A 118 -24.10 45.22 8.82
C SER A 118 -25.14 44.26 9.46
N GLU A 119 -25.66 44.54 10.66
CA GLU A 119 -26.88 45.32 11.01
C GLU A 119 -28.22 44.53 10.89
N GLY A 120 -29.04 44.63 11.96
CA GLY A 120 -30.46 44.21 12.05
C GLY A 120 -30.67 42.77 12.52
N ASP A 121 -31.50 42.40 13.51
CA ASP A 121 -32.61 43.09 14.17
C ASP A 121 -32.85 42.48 15.57
N ALA A 122 -33.32 43.33 16.49
CA ALA A 122 -33.93 42.97 17.78
C ALA A 122 -35.34 42.37 17.54
N ILE A 123 -36.09 41.65 18.41
CA ILE A 123 -36.39 41.57 19.86
C ILE A 123 -37.25 40.24 20.01
N PRO A 124 -37.95 39.87 21.11
CA PRO A 124 -37.73 39.97 22.56
C PRO A 124 -37.79 38.61 23.31
N SER A 125 -37.17 38.60 24.49
CA SER A 125 -37.43 37.62 25.56
C SER A 125 -38.78 37.87 26.21
N THR A 126 -39.56 36.80 26.43
CA THR A 126 -40.57 36.76 27.49
C THR A 126 -40.30 35.52 28.35
N SER A 127 -39.94 35.75 29.60
CA SER A 127 -39.84 34.72 30.63
C SER A 127 -40.53 35.32 31.86
N GLY A 128 -41.61 34.68 32.27
CA GLY A 128 -42.38 35.08 33.45
C GLY A 128 -41.70 34.67 34.76
N PRO A 129 -42.21 35.16 35.89
CA PRO A 129 -42.05 34.56 37.23
C PRO A 129 -43.42 33.93 37.64
N GLN A 130 -43.56 32.70 38.18
CA GLN A 130 -43.23 32.22 39.54
C GLN A 130 -43.50 33.31 40.59
N ASP A 131 -44.62 33.39 41.31
CA ASP A 131 -45.42 32.39 42.04
C ASP A 131 -46.93 32.70 42.00
#